data_AF-A0A2W4U7J3-F1
#
_entry.id   AF-A0A2W4U7J3-F1
#
_cell.length_a   1.000
_cell.length_b   1.000
_cell.length_c   1.000
_cell.angle_alpha   90.00
_cell.angle_beta   90.00
_cell.angle_gamma   90.00
#
_symmetry.space_group_name_H-M   'P 1'
#
loop_
_entity.id
_entity.type
_entity.pdbx_description
1 polymer ?
#
loop_
_entity_poly.entity_id
_entity_poly.type
_entity_poly.pdbx_seq_one_letter_code
_entity_poly.pdbx_strand_id
1 'polypeptide(L)'
;MRIGGARYRRDPHVRRRLALALATAEDRLLRAHGEAAAAMVRDVAHELPFETTLAIYARLLGVPPADTRAVAVRALATLGETHSADTLVAPGPVQDTSVFSRLLRRLRGRRNGDVRARIEAAALRAQRALREVYLAGAGDVIAALRGAASPVEAVQVYIDALAIPPGWAEIIFHDALAGSDTAA
;
A
#
# COMPACT_ATOMS: atom_id res chain seq x y z
N MET A 1 -2.90 -26.20 6.29
CA MET A 1 -4.15 -26.71 5.68
C MET A 1 -3.94 -26.69 4.16
N ARG A 2 -3.82 -27.85 3.49
CA ARG A 2 -3.63 -27.90 2.03
C ARG A 2 -5.00 -27.73 1.38
N ILE A 3 -5.32 -26.49 0.98
CA ILE A 3 -6.49 -26.20 0.15
C ILE A 3 -6.30 -26.96 -1.17
N GLY A 4 -7.28 -27.80 -1.52
CA GLY A 4 -7.20 -28.74 -2.64
C GLY A 4 -6.73 -28.05 -3.91
N GLY A 5 -5.78 -28.68 -4.61
CA GLY A 5 -5.19 -28.16 -5.85
C GLY A 5 -6.27 -27.67 -6.82
N ALA A 6 -6.42 -26.35 -6.84
CA ALA A 6 -7.54 -25.62 -7.38
C ALA A 6 -7.92 -26.03 -8.82
N ARG A 7 -9.09 -26.64 -8.99
CA ARG A 7 -9.64 -27.01 -10.30
C ARG A 7 -9.74 -25.81 -11.26
N TYR A 8 -9.94 -24.59 -10.72
CA TYR A 8 -9.96 -23.35 -11.52
C TYR A 8 -8.64 -23.03 -12.22
N ARG A 9 -7.50 -23.59 -11.77
CA ARG A 9 -6.21 -23.43 -12.45
C ARG A 9 -6.14 -24.16 -13.78
N ARG A 10 -7.12 -25.01 -14.13
CA ARG A 10 -7.16 -25.70 -15.42
C ARG A 10 -8.09 -25.04 -16.43
N ASP A 11 -9.05 -24.23 -15.98
CA ASP A 11 -9.97 -23.52 -16.86
C ASP A 11 -9.30 -22.23 -17.41
N PRO A 12 -9.06 -22.11 -18.73
CA PRO A 12 -8.41 -20.94 -19.31
C PRO A 12 -9.18 -19.63 -19.11
N HIS A 13 -10.51 -19.67 -19.10
CA HIS A 13 -11.35 -18.49 -18.92
C HIS A 13 -11.29 -17.98 -17.47
N VAL A 14 -11.38 -18.89 -16.50
CA VAL A 14 -11.28 -18.52 -15.07
C VAL A 14 -9.89 -17.99 -14.75
N ARG A 15 -8.83 -18.61 -15.29
CA ARG A 15 -7.46 -18.10 -15.16
C ARG A 15 -7.29 -16.69 -15.71
N ARG A 16 -7.87 -16.40 -16.88
CA ARG A 16 -7.78 -15.07 -17.50
C ARG A 16 -8.49 -14.01 -16.66
N ARG A 17 -9.69 -14.32 -16.16
CA ARG A 17 -10.42 -13.45 -15.22
C ARG A 17 -9.61 -13.16 -13.96
N LEU A 18 -9.05 -14.19 -13.34
CA LEU A 18 -8.20 -14.04 -12.15
C LEU A 18 -6.97 -13.16 -12.46
N ALA A 19 -6.27 -13.41 -13.56
CA ALA A 19 -5.10 -12.63 -13.95
C ALA A 19 -5.43 -11.15 -14.15
N LEU A 20 -6.57 -10.85 -14.80
CA LEU A 20 -7.04 -9.47 -14.98
C LEU A 20 -7.39 -8.80 -13.65
N ALA A 21 -8.10 -9.52 -12.76
CA ALA A 21 -8.45 -8.99 -11.44
C ALA A 21 -7.21 -8.69 -10.59
N LEU A 22 -6.24 -9.61 -10.55
CA LEU A 22 -4.97 -9.43 -9.83
C LEU A 22 -4.17 -8.26 -10.40
N ALA A 23 -3.97 -8.20 -11.71
CA ALA A 23 -3.22 -7.11 -12.35
C ALA A 23 -3.89 -5.74 -12.12
N THR A 24 -5.23 -5.70 -12.15
CA THR A 24 -5.99 -4.47 -11.87
C THR A 24 -5.83 -4.05 -10.41
N ALA A 25 -5.92 -5.00 -9.47
CA ALA A 25 -5.76 -4.72 -8.05
C ALA A 25 -4.33 -4.25 -7.73
N GLU A 26 -3.31 -4.90 -8.28
CA GLU A 26 -1.91 -4.52 -8.13
C GLU A 26 -1.65 -3.09 -8.63
N ASP A 27 -2.11 -2.77 -9.85
CA ASP A 27 -1.94 -1.42 -10.40
C ASP A 27 -2.65 -0.34 -9.57
N ARG A 28 -3.87 -0.62 -9.07
CA ARG A 28 -4.60 0.29 -8.16
C ARG A 28 -3.86 0.46 -6.83
N LEU A 29 -3.33 -0.61 -6.24
CA LEU A 29 -2.56 -0.54 -5.00
C LEU A 29 -1.28 0.28 -5.17
N LEU A 30 -0.54 0.06 -6.27
CA LEU A 30 0.66 0.84 -6.57
C LEU A 30 0.34 2.33 -6.78
N ARG A 31 -0.78 2.66 -7.45
CA ARG A 31 -1.26 4.06 -7.55
C ARG A 31 -1.56 4.65 -6.17
N ALA A 32 -2.38 3.97 -5.37
CA ALA A 32 -2.75 4.43 -4.04
C ALA A 32 -1.53 4.64 -3.12
N HIS A 33 -0.55 3.72 -3.18
CA HIS A 33 0.71 3.89 -2.47
C HIS A 33 1.50 5.11 -2.95
N GLY A 34 1.63 5.31 -4.26
CA GLY A 34 2.32 6.46 -4.83
C GLY A 34 1.69 7.81 -4.45
N GLU A 35 0.36 7.90 -4.54
CA GLU A 35 -0.41 9.09 -4.16
C GLU A 35 -0.27 9.40 -2.66
N ALA A 36 -0.40 8.38 -1.81
CA ALA A 36 -0.26 8.52 -0.37
C ALA A 36 1.17 8.89 0.05
N ALA A 37 2.18 8.32 -0.61
CA ALA A 37 3.59 8.66 -0.38
C ALA A 37 3.88 10.11 -0.80
N ALA A 38 3.39 10.53 -1.97
CA ALA A 38 3.49 11.92 -2.43
C ALA A 38 2.81 12.91 -1.48
N ALA A 39 1.64 12.55 -0.94
CA ALA A 39 0.96 13.36 0.07
C ALA A 39 1.81 13.51 1.34
N MET A 40 2.37 12.40 1.86
CA MET A 40 3.23 12.44 3.04
C MET A 40 4.48 13.30 2.81
N VAL A 41 5.12 13.19 1.64
CA VAL A 41 6.26 14.03 1.26
C VAL A 41 5.90 15.50 1.33
N ARG A 42 4.74 15.90 0.77
CA ARG A 42 4.30 17.30 0.80
C ARG A 42 4.08 17.81 2.22
N ASP A 43 3.52 16.98 3.09
CA ASP A 43 3.23 17.36 4.47
C ASP A 43 4.49 17.62 5.31
N VAL A 44 5.67 17.17 4.87
CA VAL A 44 6.94 17.28 5.60
C VAL A 44 8.12 17.81 4.75
N ALA A 45 7.83 18.36 3.58
CA ALA A 45 8.82 18.70 2.55
C ALA A 45 9.91 19.67 3.02
N HIS A 46 9.63 20.49 4.04
CA HIS A 46 10.58 21.47 4.56
C HIS A 46 11.35 20.97 5.79
N GLU A 47 11.01 19.79 6.30
CA GLU A 47 11.58 19.24 7.52
C GLU A 47 12.35 17.95 7.29
N LEU A 48 12.00 17.17 6.26
CA LEU A 48 12.62 15.88 5.96
C LEU A 48 13.01 15.75 4.49
N PRO A 49 14.18 15.16 4.20
CA PRO A 49 14.55 14.80 2.83
C PRO A 49 13.53 13.86 2.21
N PHE A 50 13.38 13.98 0.89
CA PHE A 50 12.44 13.21 0.09
C PHE A 50 12.61 11.69 0.28
N GLU A 51 13.83 11.19 0.09
CA GLU A 51 14.18 9.76 0.17
C GLU A 51 13.99 9.23 1.59
N THR A 52 14.25 10.07 2.59
CA THR A 52 13.99 9.73 3.99
C THR A 52 12.50 9.55 4.22
N THR A 53 11.67 10.48 3.74
CA THR A 53 10.21 10.39 3.88
C THR A 53 9.64 9.15 3.18
N LEU A 54 10.12 8.81 1.99
CA LEU A 54 9.72 7.58 1.30
C LEU A 54 10.12 6.31 2.06
N ALA A 55 11.32 6.27 2.64
CA ALA A 55 11.74 5.13 3.46
C ALA A 55 10.88 4.98 4.73
N ILE A 56 10.49 6.11 5.36
CA ILE A 56 9.55 6.13 6.48
C ILE A 56 8.20 5.59 6.05
N TYR A 57 7.66 6.09 4.93
CA TYR A 57 6.40 5.66 4.38
C TYR A 57 6.38 4.14 4.11
N ALA A 58 7.39 3.63 3.38
CA ALA A 58 7.47 2.22 3.02
C ALA A 58 7.47 1.31 4.25
N ARG A 59 8.22 1.70 5.30
CA ARG A 59 8.25 0.96 6.56
C ARG A 59 6.94 1.04 7.33
N LEU A 60 6.35 2.23 7.44
CA LEU A 60 5.17 2.48 8.25
C LEU A 60 3.91 1.81 7.67
N LEU A 61 3.80 1.77 6.35
CA LEU A 61 2.65 1.18 5.64
C LEU A 61 2.91 -0.26 5.18
N GLY A 62 4.10 -0.80 5.42
CA GLY A 62 4.45 -2.18 5.10
C GLY A 62 4.59 -2.44 3.60
N VAL A 63 5.07 -1.47 2.82
CA VAL A 63 5.28 -1.65 1.37
C VAL A 63 6.27 -2.79 1.14
N PRO A 64 5.94 -3.80 0.31
CA PRO A 64 6.88 -4.86 -0.01
C PRO A 64 8.19 -4.32 -0.59
N PRO A 65 9.35 -4.91 -0.26
CA PRO A 65 10.65 -4.46 -0.79
C PRO A 65 10.69 -4.44 -2.32
N ALA A 66 10.01 -5.37 -2.98
CA ALA A 66 9.90 -5.44 -4.43
C ALA A 66 9.20 -4.19 -5.03
N ASP A 67 8.25 -3.61 -4.30
CA ASP A 67 7.39 -2.52 -4.78
C ASP A 67 7.92 -1.13 -4.40
N THR A 68 8.86 -1.06 -3.47
CA THR A 68 9.38 0.22 -2.92
C THR A 68 9.88 1.15 -4.04
N ARG A 69 10.57 0.62 -5.05
CA ARG A 69 11.00 1.43 -6.21
C ARG A 69 9.82 1.93 -7.04
N ALA A 70 8.83 1.08 -7.30
CA ALA A 70 7.65 1.46 -8.09
C ALA A 70 6.83 2.54 -7.38
N VAL A 71 6.65 2.41 -6.06
CA VAL A 71 6.00 3.43 -5.22
C VAL A 71 6.76 4.75 -5.25
N ALA A 72 8.09 4.72 -5.12
CA ALA A 72 8.92 5.93 -5.17
C ALA A 72 8.79 6.67 -6.52
N VAL A 73 8.86 5.93 -7.63
CA VAL A 73 8.70 6.51 -8.98
C VAL A 73 7.32 7.13 -9.16
N ARG A 74 6.25 6.45 -8.70
CA ARG A 74 4.90 7.00 -8.78
C ARG A 74 4.73 8.24 -7.91
N ALA A 75 5.28 8.24 -6.69
CA ALA A 75 5.26 9.42 -5.84
C ALA A 75 5.94 10.62 -6.52
N LEU A 76 7.11 10.41 -7.15
CA LEU A 76 7.78 11.44 -7.94
C LEU A 76 6.92 11.94 -9.11
N ALA A 77 6.28 11.03 -9.85
CA ALA A 77 5.40 11.39 -10.96
C ALA A 77 4.21 12.25 -10.48
N THR A 78 3.53 11.81 -9.42
CA THR A 78 2.41 12.56 -8.81
C THR A 78 2.84 13.94 -8.33
N LEU A 79 4.04 14.07 -7.75
CA LEU A 79 4.58 15.35 -7.31
C LEU A 79 4.91 16.25 -8.51
N GLY A 80 5.51 15.71 -9.57
CA GLY A 80 5.85 16.46 -10.78
C GLY A 80 4.62 16.97 -11.54
N GLU A 81 3.49 16.27 -11.47
CA GLU A 81 2.22 16.72 -12.07
C GLU A 81 1.59 17.90 -11.31
N THR A 82 1.88 18.03 -10.02
CA THR A 82 1.13 18.93 -9.12
C THR A 82 1.98 20.06 -8.51
N HIS A 83 3.31 19.95 -8.53
CA HIS A 83 4.23 20.86 -7.84
C HIS A 83 5.50 21.09 -8.68
N SER A 84 6.07 22.30 -8.56
CA SER A 84 7.41 22.59 -9.09
C SER A 84 8.48 22.04 -8.16
N ALA A 85 9.61 21.58 -8.70
CA ALA A 85 10.72 20.98 -7.94
C ALA A 85 11.22 21.88 -6.78
N ASP A 86 11.16 23.19 -6.97
CA ASP A 86 11.56 24.20 -5.97
C ASP A 86 10.72 24.18 -4.69
N THR A 87 9.51 23.62 -4.74
CA THR A 87 8.59 23.52 -3.59
C THR A 87 8.95 22.38 -2.63
N LEU A 88 9.85 21.47 -3.03
CA LEU A 88 10.16 20.22 -2.31
C LEU A 88 11.59 20.21 -1.72
N VAL A 89 12.19 21.39 -1.57
CA VAL A 89 13.56 21.51 -1.06
C VAL A 89 13.56 21.42 0.47
N ALA A 90 14.06 20.30 0.99
CA ALA A 90 14.44 20.15 2.40
C ALA A 90 15.91 20.52 2.60
N PRO A 91 16.29 21.21 3.70
CA PRO A 91 17.69 21.45 4.01
C PRO A 91 18.35 20.19 4.61
N GLY A 92 19.30 19.57 3.90
CA GLY A 92 20.22 18.59 4.48
C GLY A 92 20.60 17.41 3.56
N PRO A 93 21.66 16.66 3.89
CA PRO A 93 22.11 15.52 3.08
C PRO A 93 21.12 14.34 3.11
N VAL A 94 20.95 13.70 1.95
CA VAL A 94 20.27 12.41 1.79
C VAL A 94 21.04 11.36 2.62
N GLN A 95 20.42 10.77 3.65
CA GLN A 95 21.10 9.83 4.55
C GLN A 95 20.35 8.52 4.76
N ASP A 96 21.15 7.49 5.03
CA ASP A 96 20.84 6.08 5.11
C ASP A 96 19.88 5.69 6.26
N THR A 97 19.26 4.51 6.13
CA THR A 97 18.23 3.91 7.00
C THR A 97 18.57 3.85 8.51
N SER A 98 19.85 3.95 8.89
CA SER A 98 20.33 4.08 10.28
C SER A 98 19.89 5.38 10.99
N VAL A 99 19.41 6.38 10.25
CA VAL A 99 19.07 7.69 10.82
C VAL A 99 17.64 7.72 11.36
N PHE A 100 16.75 6.76 11.05
CA PHE A 100 15.38 6.75 11.59
C PHE A 100 15.35 6.68 13.14
N SER A 101 16.19 5.83 13.74
CA SER A 101 16.31 5.72 15.20
C SER A 101 16.95 6.96 15.85
N ARG A 102 17.88 7.63 15.16
CA ARG A 102 18.51 8.88 15.64
C ARG A 102 17.63 10.11 15.41
N LEU A 103 16.86 10.11 14.33
CA LEU A 103 15.87 11.12 13.97
C LEU A 103 14.73 11.06 14.98
N LEU A 104 14.13 9.89 15.24
CA LEU A 104 13.16 9.70 16.33
C LEU A 104 13.71 10.15 17.70
N ARG A 105 15.02 9.98 17.95
CA ARG A 105 15.69 10.47 19.16
C ARG A 105 15.89 11.99 19.18
N ARG A 106 16.17 12.61 18.02
CA ARG A 106 16.24 14.07 17.80
C ARG A 106 14.87 14.74 17.80
N LEU A 107 13.81 14.00 17.50
CA LEU A 107 12.41 14.47 17.47
C LEU A 107 11.78 14.70 18.87
N ARG A 108 12.55 14.57 19.97
CA ARG A 108 12.07 14.81 21.36
C ARG A 108 11.98 16.29 21.77
N GLY A 109 12.27 17.25 20.89
CA GLY A 109 12.20 18.69 21.18
C GLY A 109 10.84 19.33 20.83
N ARG A 110 10.49 20.44 21.49
CA ARG A 110 9.18 21.14 21.39
C ARG A 110 8.72 21.52 19.96
N ARG A 111 9.65 21.72 19.02
CA ARG A 111 9.38 22.04 17.60
C ARG A 111 9.20 20.80 16.70
N ASN A 112 9.41 19.60 17.23
CA ASN A 112 9.36 18.32 16.52
C ASN A 112 8.07 17.51 16.73
N GLY A 113 7.18 17.96 17.62
CA GLY A 113 5.85 17.34 17.79
C GLY A 113 5.01 17.44 16.50
N ASP A 114 5.12 18.56 15.79
CA ASP A 114 4.31 18.85 14.61
C ASP A 114 4.66 17.94 13.42
N VAL A 115 5.94 17.67 13.17
CA VAL A 115 6.38 16.75 12.10
C VAL A 115 5.87 15.34 12.37
N ARG A 116 6.02 14.86 13.61
CA ARG A 116 5.52 13.54 14.01
C ARG A 116 4.01 13.45 13.83
N ALA A 117 3.26 14.45 14.31
CA ALA A 117 1.82 14.49 14.17
C ALA A 117 1.39 14.50 12.69
N ARG A 118 2.11 15.21 11.81
CA ARG A 118 1.85 15.20 10.37
C ARG A 118 2.15 13.85 9.72
N ILE A 119 3.25 13.19 10.08
CA ILE A 119 3.56 11.82 9.60
C ILE A 119 2.46 10.85 10.05
N GLU A 120 2.07 10.89 11.32
CA GLU A 120 1.01 10.03 11.86
C GLU A 120 -0.33 10.31 11.16
N ALA A 121 -0.69 11.58 10.94
CA ALA A 121 -1.91 11.95 10.21
C ALA A 121 -1.87 11.49 8.74
N ALA A 122 -0.74 11.66 8.05
CA ALA A 122 -0.54 11.19 6.69
C ALA A 122 -0.64 9.66 6.60
N ALA A 123 -0.06 8.95 7.57
CA ALA A 123 -0.15 7.50 7.65
C ALA A 123 -1.59 7.03 7.87
N LEU A 124 -2.35 7.68 8.75
CA LEU A 124 -3.77 7.36 8.98
C LEU A 124 -4.64 7.62 7.74
N ARG A 125 -4.33 8.65 6.94
CA ARG A 125 -5.00 8.87 5.65
C ARG A 125 -4.63 7.80 4.64
N ALA A 126 -3.34 7.47 4.55
CA ALA A 126 -2.83 6.42 3.68
C ALA A 126 -3.46 5.05 4.00
N GLN A 127 -3.53 4.68 5.28
CA GLN A 127 -4.17 3.44 5.73
C GLN A 127 -5.64 3.37 5.31
N ARG A 128 -6.39 4.47 5.48
CA ARG A 128 -7.80 4.50 5.05
C ARG A 128 -7.96 4.30 3.54
N ALA A 129 -7.19 5.04 2.74
CA ALA A 129 -7.23 4.92 1.29
C ALA A 129 -6.80 3.52 0.80
N LEU A 130 -5.72 2.97 1.38
CA LEU A 130 -5.23 1.64 1.03
C LEU A 130 -6.24 0.55 1.40
N ARG A 131 -6.90 0.66 2.56
CA ARG A 131 -7.93 -0.30 2.97
C ARG A 131 -9.03 -0.41 1.92
N GLU A 132 -9.53 0.71 1.42
CA GLU A 132 -10.59 0.73 0.40
C GLU A 132 -10.13 0.01 -0.89
N VAL A 133 -8.90 0.28 -1.34
CA VAL A 133 -8.35 -0.35 -2.54
C VAL A 133 -8.10 -1.85 -2.33
N TYR A 134 -7.57 -2.24 -1.18
CA TYR A 134 -7.38 -3.65 -0.83
C TYR A 134 -8.69 -4.43 -0.84
N LEU A 135 -9.76 -3.87 -0.25
CA LEU A 135 -11.07 -4.52 -0.19
C LEU A 135 -11.73 -4.57 -1.57
N ALA A 136 -11.62 -3.52 -2.39
CA ALA A 136 -12.08 -3.53 -3.76
C ALA A 136 -11.38 -4.63 -4.59
N GLY A 137 -10.05 -4.75 -4.46
CA GLY A 137 -9.28 -5.81 -5.12
C GLY A 137 -9.66 -7.21 -4.67
N ALA A 138 -9.89 -7.42 -3.37
CA ALA A 138 -10.38 -8.70 -2.85
C ALA A 138 -11.77 -9.04 -3.42
N GLY A 139 -12.67 -8.06 -3.49
CA GLY A 139 -13.99 -8.21 -4.11
C GLY A 139 -13.91 -8.59 -5.59
N ASP A 140 -13.02 -7.95 -6.35
CA ASP A 140 -12.77 -8.25 -7.76
C ASP A 140 -12.26 -9.69 -7.95
N VAL A 141 -11.38 -10.18 -7.07
CA VAL A 141 -10.89 -11.57 -7.10
C VAL A 141 -11.97 -12.58 -6.71
N ILE A 142 -12.79 -12.29 -5.70
CA ILE A 142 -13.96 -13.12 -5.33
C ILE A 142 -14.90 -13.22 -6.54
N ALA A 143 -15.21 -12.10 -7.20
CA ALA A 143 -16.05 -12.09 -8.39
C ALA A 143 -15.40 -12.88 -9.54
N ALA A 144 -14.08 -12.72 -9.75
CA ALA A 144 -13.32 -13.41 -10.78
C ALA A 144 -13.23 -14.93 -10.57
N LEU A 145 -13.42 -15.42 -9.34
CA LEU A 145 -13.43 -16.85 -9.00
C LEU A 145 -14.82 -17.40 -8.65
N ARG A 146 -15.88 -16.60 -8.80
CA ARG A 146 -17.26 -17.02 -8.53
C ARG A 146 -17.62 -18.29 -9.30
N GLY A 147 -18.15 -19.27 -8.58
CA GLY A 147 -18.51 -20.60 -9.10
C GLY A 147 -17.33 -21.57 -9.27
N ALA A 148 -16.09 -21.09 -9.08
CA ALA A 148 -14.87 -21.88 -9.28
C ALA A 148 -14.03 -22.05 -7.99
N ALA A 149 -14.19 -21.16 -7.01
CA ALA A 149 -13.61 -21.24 -5.66
C ALA A 149 -14.56 -20.64 -4.62
N SER A 150 -14.34 -20.95 -3.34
CA SER A 150 -15.05 -20.28 -2.25
C SER A 150 -14.52 -18.85 -2.05
N PRO A 151 -15.30 -17.92 -1.44
CA PRO A 151 -14.81 -16.58 -1.11
C PRO A 151 -13.54 -16.61 -0.25
N VAL A 152 -13.47 -17.52 0.73
CA VAL A 152 -12.28 -17.74 1.58
C VAL A 152 -11.05 -18.10 0.75
N GLU A 153 -11.20 -19.04 -0.19
CA GLU A 153 -10.10 -19.43 -1.07
C GLU A 153 -9.69 -18.28 -2.00
N ALA A 154 -10.66 -17.53 -2.53
CA ALA A 154 -10.39 -16.39 -3.41
C ALA A 154 -9.62 -15.27 -2.69
N VAL A 155 -9.99 -14.94 -1.46
CA VAL A 155 -9.27 -13.95 -0.65
C VAL A 155 -7.86 -14.43 -0.31
N GLN A 156 -7.68 -15.71 0.01
CA GLN A 156 -6.33 -16.25 0.24
C GLN A 156 -5.46 -16.18 -1.02
N VAL A 157 -6.03 -16.51 -2.19
CA VAL A 157 -5.33 -16.37 -3.49
C VAL A 157 -4.90 -14.93 -3.73
N TYR A 158 -5.76 -13.96 -3.41
CA TYR A 158 -5.44 -12.53 -3.53
C TYR A 158 -4.28 -12.12 -2.62
N ILE A 159 -4.33 -12.49 -1.33
CA ILE A 159 -3.28 -12.23 -0.34
C ILE A 159 -1.94 -12.83 -0.79
N ASP A 160 -1.95 -14.09 -1.21
CA ASP A 160 -0.74 -14.81 -1.62
C ASP A 160 -0.16 -14.23 -2.91
N ALA A 161 -1.01 -13.95 -3.90
CA ALA A 161 -0.57 -13.50 -5.22
C ALA A 161 0.06 -12.11 -5.19
N LEU A 162 -0.46 -11.21 -4.36
CA LEU A 162 0.09 -9.85 -4.20
C LEU A 162 1.08 -9.74 -3.03
N ALA A 163 1.46 -10.86 -2.40
CA ALA A 163 2.35 -10.89 -1.24
C ALA A 163 1.94 -9.87 -0.15
N ILE A 164 0.63 -9.80 0.12
CA ILE A 164 0.08 -8.79 1.03
C ILE A 164 0.66 -8.98 2.44
N PRO A 165 1.21 -7.93 3.07
CA PRO A 165 1.82 -8.05 4.39
C PRO A 165 0.85 -8.57 5.46
N PRO A 166 1.32 -9.31 6.48
CA PRO A 166 0.46 -9.92 7.50
C PRO A 166 -0.53 -8.96 8.17
N GLY A 167 -0.09 -7.72 8.47
CA GLY A 167 -0.96 -6.72 9.09
C GLY A 167 -2.14 -6.28 8.21
N TRP A 168 -2.00 -6.33 6.88
CA TRP A 168 -3.09 -6.07 5.95
C TRP A 168 -3.89 -7.34 5.66
N ALA A 169 -3.22 -8.49 5.54
CA ALA A 169 -3.86 -9.76 5.25
C ALA A 169 -4.96 -10.12 6.26
N GLU A 170 -4.73 -9.93 7.56
CA GLU A 170 -5.73 -10.19 8.60
C GLU A 170 -6.98 -9.30 8.43
N ILE A 171 -6.78 -7.99 8.25
CA ILE A 171 -7.86 -7.02 8.06
C ILE A 171 -8.68 -7.37 6.82
N ILE A 172 -8.00 -7.61 5.69
CA ILE A 172 -8.65 -7.92 4.40
C ILE A 172 -9.41 -9.23 4.49
N PHE A 173 -8.83 -10.25 5.13
CA PHE A 173 -9.47 -11.55 5.28
C PHE A 173 -10.81 -11.42 6.02
N HIS A 174 -10.84 -10.70 7.14
CA HIS A 174 -12.07 -10.52 7.91
C HIS A 174 -13.08 -9.61 7.20
N ASP A 175 -12.65 -8.44 6.74
CA ASP A 175 -13.54 -7.41 6.20
C ASP A 175 -14.12 -7.79 4.84
N ALA A 176 -13.33 -8.41 3.95
CA ALA A 176 -13.79 -8.81 2.63
C ALA A 176 -14.83 -9.93 2.71
N LEU A 177 -14.65 -10.88 3.64
CA LEU A 177 -15.60 -11.96 3.85
C LEU A 177 -16.92 -11.45 4.44
N ALA A 178 -16.85 -10.57 5.45
CA ALA A 178 -18.04 -9.94 6.02
C ALA A 178 -18.86 -9.17 4.97
N GLY A 179 -18.21 -8.46 4.05
CA GLY A 179 -18.90 -7.79 2.94
C GLY A 179 -19.49 -8.76 1.92
N SER A 180 -18.83 -9.90 1.66
CA SER A 180 -19.30 -10.88 0.69
C SER A 180 -20.58 -11.61 1.12
N ASP A 181 -20.75 -11.85 2.42
CA ASP A 181 -21.96 -12.49 2.97
C ASP A 181 -23.20 -11.58 2.86
N THR A 182 -23.03 -10.26 2.80
CA THR A 182 -24.15 -9.32 2.64
C THR A 182 -24.65 -9.16 1.20
N ALA A 183 -23.89 -9.66 0.22
CA ALA A 183 -24.17 -9.49 -1.22
C ALA A 183 -24.65 -10.79 -1.91
N ALA A 184 -24.88 -11.85 -1.14
CA ALA A 184 -25.41 -13.15 -1.58
C ALA A 184 -26.90 -13.27 -1.23
#